data_AF-A0A937E3L0-F1
#
_entry.id   AF-A0A937E3L0-F1
#
_cell.length_a   1.000
_cell.length_b   1.000
_cell.length_c   1.000
_cell.angle_alpha   90.00
_cell.angle_beta   90.00
_cell.angle_gamma   90.00
#
_symmetry.space_group_name_H-M   'P 1'
#
loop_
_entity.id
_entity.type
_entity.pdbx_description
1 polymer ?
#
loop_
_entity_poly.entity_id
_entity_poly.type
_entity_poly.pdbx_seq_one_letter_code
_entity_poly.pdbx_strand_id
1 'polypeptide(L)'
;MRFDTPSARAEIAAMGVQETIAVWTDREPTLDEELTALGEEPVEMANLPPEWTGVLAVIFISTAMGQHGPRVKLYLKPGRGQPSASISISPNPRVLASSLDERDLSRLAPKALEWVALNHEALTTFWFEGESWMDDRVTAFKQGLKRV
;
A
#
# COMPACT_ATOMS: atom_id res chain seq x y z
N MET A 1 -57.77 13.65 -28.87
CA MET A 1 -57.49 13.32 -27.47
C MET A 1 -57.01 11.87 -27.43
N ARG A 2 -55.69 11.65 -27.46
CA ARG A 2 -55.07 10.33 -27.33
C ARG A 2 -54.33 10.35 -26.00
N PHE A 3 -54.72 9.45 -25.09
CA PHE A 3 -54.07 9.26 -23.81
C PHE A 3 -53.06 8.13 -23.97
N ASP A 4 -51.78 8.48 -23.89
CA ASP A 4 -50.70 7.51 -23.77
C ASP A 4 -50.74 6.88 -22.39
N THR A 5 -50.63 5.56 -22.35
CA THR A 5 -50.47 4.77 -21.13
C THR A 5 -48.99 4.42 -20.98
N PRO A 6 -48.34 4.69 -19.83
CA PRO A 6 -47.07 4.04 -19.51
C PRO A 6 -47.32 2.78 -18.68
N SER A 7 -46.97 1.63 -19.25
CA SER A 7 -46.85 0.35 -18.53
C SER A 7 -45.47 0.25 -17.87
N ALA A 8 -45.46 -0.31 -16.66
CA ALA A 8 -44.38 -0.30 -15.69
C ALA A 8 -43.41 -1.50 -15.81
N ARG A 9 -42.24 -1.34 -15.15
CA ARG A 9 -41.17 -2.30 -14.77
C ARG A 9 -40.16 -2.63 -15.86
N ALA A 10 -38.86 -2.76 -15.63
CA ALA A 10 -37.94 -2.65 -14.47
C ALA A 10 -36.56 -2.25 -15.08
N GLU A 11 -35.66 -1.55 -14.40
CA GLU A 11 -34.56 -2.12 -13.60
C GLU A 11 -33.88 -0.92 -12.88
N ILE A 12 -34.02 -0.79 -11.56
CA ILE A 12 -33.07 -1.26 -10.52
C ILE A 12 -31.69 -0.58 -10.60
N ALA A 13 -31.57 0.44 -9.73
CA ALA A 13 -30.39 0.81 -8.94
C ALA A 13 -29.07 1.11 -9.68
N ALA A 14 -28.95 2.35 -10.18
CA ALA A 14 -27.69 3.08 -10.15
C ALA A 14 -27.69 4.03 -8.93
N MET A 15 -27.78 3.46 -7.72
CA MET A 15 -27.52 4.21 -6.50
C MET A 15 -26.01 4.33 -6.35
N GLY A 16 -25.55 5.59 -6.30
CA GLY A 16 -24.17 6.01 -6.43
C GLY A 16 -23.20 5.15 -5.64
N VAL A 17 -22.13 4.76 -6.34
CA VAL A 17 -20.85 4.44 -5.72
C VAL A 17 -20.50 5.67 -4.89
N GLN A 18 -20.76 5.60 -3.58
CA GLN A 18 -20.30 6.61 -2.65
C GLN A 18 -18.78 6.56 -2.68
N GLU A 19 -18.20 7.48 -3.46
CA GLU A 19 -16.85 7.99 -3.33
C GLU A 19 -16.65 8.44 -1.87
N THR A 20 -16.37 7.47 -1.00
CA THR A 20 -16.24 7.74 0.43
C THR A 20 -14.79 8.13 0.68
N ILE A 21 -14.52 9.41 0.40
CA ILE A 21 -13.49 10.23 1.01
C ILE A 21 -12.11 9.56 1.02
N ALA A 22 -11.46 9.54 -0.15
CA ALA A 22 -10.03 9.81 -0.13
C ALA A 22 -9.88 11.20 0.49
N VAL A 23 -9.34 11.27 1.70
CA VAL A 23 -8.79 12.52 2.22
C VAL A 23 -7.66 12.88 1.26
N TRP A 24 -7.96 13.71 0.26
CA TRP A 24 -6.98 14.32 -0.63
C TRP A 24 -6.20 15.35 0.20
N THR A 25 -5.26 14.87 1.01
CA THR A 25 -4.14 15.70 1.43
C THR A 25 -3.14 15.72 0.28
N ASP A 26 -2.59 16.89 -0.05
CA ASP A 26 -1.51 17.05 -1.04
C ASP A 26 -0.21 16.30 -0.67
N ARG A 27 -0.23 15.49 0.39
CA ARG A 27 0.86 14.67 0.90
C ARG A 27 0.38 13.29 1.30
N GLU A 28 1.29 12.32 1.24
CA GLU A 28 1.13 11.01 1.86
C GLU A 28 0.87 11.17 3.37
N PRO A 29 -0.21 10.58 3.92
CA PRO A 29 -0.42 10.52 5.35
C PRO A 29 0.64 9.64 6.01
N THR A 30 1.02 10.00 7.22
CA THR A 30 1.88 9.14 8.05
C THR A 30 1.15 7.83 8.36
N LEU A 31 1.89 6.81 8.74
CA LEU A 31 1.26 5.54 9.10
C LEU A 31 0.31 5.70 10.29
N ASP A 32 0.66 6.53 11.27
CA ASP A 32 -0.21 6.81 12.43
C ASP A 32 -1.57 7.42 12.02
N GLU A 33 -1.52 8.37 11.09
CA GLU A 33 -2.70 9.02 10.52
C GLU A 33 -3.58 8.01 9.75
N GLU A 34 -2.97 7.12 8.96
CA GLU A 34 -3.71 6.05 8.24
C GLU A 34 -4.41 5.08 9.18
N LEU A 35 -3.70 4.58 10.21
CA LEU A 35 -4.26 3.61 11.16
C LEU A 35 -5.40 4.20 11.97
N THR A 36 -5.23 5.45 12.43
CA THR A 36 -6.27 6.18 13.14
C THR A 36 -7.52 6.37 12.27
N ALA A 37 -7.33 6.70 10.99
CA ALA A 37 -8.45 6.90 10.06
C ALA A 37 -9.22 5.60 9.76
N LEU A 38 -8.53 4.46 9.72
CA LEU A 38 -9.13 3.15 9.44
C LEU A 38 -9.69 2.48 10.70
N GLY A 39 -9.31 2.93 11.90
CA GLY A 39 -9.63 2.24 13.15
C GLY A 39 -8.98 0.86 13.24
N GLU A 40 -7.86 0.67 12.53
CA GLU A 40 -7.16 -0.60 12.37
C GLU A 40 -5.76 -0.54 12.98
N GLU A 41 -5.27 -1.68 13.47
CA GLU A 41 -3.87 -1.91 13.79
C GLU A 41 -3.34 -2.99 12.84
N PRO A 42 -2.17 -2.83 12.20
CA PRO A 42 -1.67 -3.83 11.27
C PRO A 42 -1.29 -5.11 12.02
N VAL A 43 -1.71 -6.25 11.50
CA VAL A 43 -1.56 -7.55 12.18
C VAL A 43 -0.12 -8.04 12.10
N GLU A 44 0.51 -7.97 10.92
CA GLU A 44 1.94 -8.27 10.74
C GLU A 44 2.67 -7.07 10.16
N MET A 45 3.80 -6.71 10.76
CA MET A 45 4.63 -5.58 10.35
C MET A 45 6.11 -5.93 10.39
N ALA A 46 6.82 -5.61 9.33
CA ALA A 46 8.28 -5.68 9.33
C ALA A 46 8.91 -4.40 8.75
N ASN A 47 9.85 -3.84 9.51
CA ASN A 47 10.80 -2.86 8.99
C ASN A 47 12.01 -3.61 8.44
N LEU A 48 12.13 -3.67 7.13
CA LEU A 48 13.27 -4.27 6.45
C LEU A 48 14.40 -3.23 6.35
N PRO A 49 15.59 -3.51 6.93
CA PRO A 49 16.67 -2.55 6.95
C PRO A 49 17.43 -2.53 5.61
N PRO A 50 18.21 -1.46 5.33
CA PRO A 50 18.93 -1.29 4.07
C PRO A 50 19.82 -2.47 3.65
N GLU A 51 20.45 -3.14 4.61
CA GLU A 51 21.32 -4.29 4.39
C GLU A 51 20.59 -5.51 3.80
N TRP A 52 19.27 -5.62 4.01
CA TRP A 52 18.47 -6.73 3.49
C TRP A 52 17.92 -6.41 2.10
N THR A 53 17.57 -5.15 1.84
CA THR A 53 16.89 -4.73 0.61
C THR A 53 17.86 -4.21 -0.45
N GLY A 54 19.00 -3.64 -0.04
CA GLY A 54 19.90 -2.90 -0.91
C GLY A 54 19.43 -1.47 -1.22
N VAL A 55 18.28 -1.08 -0.67
CA VAL A 55 17.75 0.28 -0.78
C VAL A 55 18.25 1.10 0.40
N LEU A 56 18.74 2.33 0.16
CA LEU A 56 19.27 3.22 1.21
C LEU A 56 18.19 3.86 2.09
N ALA A 57 17.19 3.07 2.46
CA ALA A 57 16.04 3.42 3.27
C ALA A 57 15.45 2.15 3.90
N VAL A 58 14.66 2.34 4.96
CA VAL A 58 13.85 1.26 5.55
C VAL A 58 12.63 1.04 4.68
N ILE A 59 12.37 -0.23 4.33
CA ILE A 59 11.14 -0.63 3.68
C ILE A 59 10.23 -1.24 4.73
N PHE A 60 9.11 -0.59 4.97
CA PHE A 60 8.03 -1.12 5.76
C PHE A 60 7.12 -1.97 4.88
N ILE A 61 6.92 -3.21 5.30
CA ILE A 61 5.92 -4.11 4.73
C ILE A 61 4.92 -4.50 5.82
N SER A 62 3.68 -4.70 5.39
CA SER A 62 2.64 -5.26 6.24
C SER A 62 1.71 -6.10 5.39
N THR A 63 0.96 -6.95 6.08
CA THR A 63 -0.27 -7.51 5.53
C THR A 63 -1.32 -6.40 5.41
N ALA A 64 -2.34 -6.62 4.58
CA ALA A 64 -3.35 -5.63 4.18
C ALA A 64 -3.61 -4.49 5.19
N MET A 65 -3.30 -3.26 4.79
CA MET A 65 -3.68 -2.03 5.50
C MET A 65 -4.98 -1.48 4.89
N GLY A 66 -6.10 -2.01 5.37
CA GLY A 66 -7.47 -1.55 5.08
C GLY A 66 -7.81 -1.30 3.60
N GLN A 67 -8.43 -0.15 3.34
CA GLN A 67 -9.06 0.27 2.07
C GLN A 67 -8.07 0.56 0.92
N HIS A 68 -6.77 0.56 1.19
CA HIS A 68 -5.76 0.99 0.23
C HIS A 68 -5.10 -0.22 -0.44
N GLY A 69 -4.88 -0.17 -1.76
CA GLY A 69 -4.31 -1.29 -2.52
C GLY A 69 -2.88 -1.70 -2.11
N PRO A 70 -2.39 -2.85 -2.64
CA PRO A 70 -1.08 -3.41 -2.31
C PRO A 70 0.08 -2.42 -2.48
N ARG A 71 0.79 -2.15 -1.39
CA ARG A 71 1.92 -1.21 -1.36
C ARG A 71 2.92 -1.53 -0.26
N VAL A 72 4.12 -1.00 -0.41
CA VAL A 72 5.11 -0.89 0.66
C VAL A 72 5.31 0.58 1.01
N LYS A 73 5.76 0.87 2.23
CA LYS A 73 6.15 2.23 2.63
C LYS A 73 7.66 2.35 2.74
N LEU A 74 8.18 3.48 2.29
CA LEU A 74 9.61 3.81 2.30
C LEU A 74 9.89 4.89 3.33
N TYR A 75 10.85 4.65 4.22
CA TYR A 75 11.22 5.55 5.31
C TYR A 75 12.73 5.78 5.36
N LEU A 76 13.18 7.02 5.61
CA LEU A 76 14.58 7.28 5.96
C LEU A 76 14.93 6.73 7.35
N LYS A 77 13.97 6.83 8.27
CA LYS A 77 14.03 6.34 9.64
C LYS A 77 12.68 5.73 10.00
N PRO A 78 12.64 4.56 10.68
CA PRO A 78 11.37 3.97 11.06
C PRO A 78 10.62 4.83 12.10
N GLY A 79 9.29 4.81 12.03
CA GLY A 79 8.41 5.43 13.02
C GLY A 79 7.06 5.82 12.42
N ARG A 80 5.98 5.61 13.17
CA ARG A 80 4.60 5.80 12.66
C ARG A 80 4.32 7.23 12.17
N GLY A 81 4.89 8.25 12.83
CA GLY A 81 4.77 9.66 12.47
C GLY A 81 5.89 10.19 11.56
N GLN A 82 6.75 9.33 11.00
CA GLN A 82 7.81 9.78 10.10
C GLN A 82 7.27 10.01 8.67
N PRO A 83 7.85 10.96 7.91
CA PRO A 83 7.57 11.09 6.49
C PRO A 83 7.88 9.80 5.72
N SER A 84 7.07 9.50 4.70
CA SER A 84 7.19 8.28 3.92
C SER A 84 6.79 8.46 2.46
N ALA A 85 7.17 7.51 1.63
CA ALA A 85 6.59 7.34 0.30
C ALA A 85 5.92 5.97 0.19
N SER A 86 4.74 5.93 -0.42
CA SER A 86 4.02 4.70 -0.74
C SER A 86 4.36 4.24 -2.15
N ILE A 87 4.77 2.99 -2.31
CA ILE A 87 5.10 2.37 -3.60
C ILE A 87 4.18 1.19 -3.84
N SER A 88 3.48 1.19 -4.97
CA SER A 88 2.58 0.08 -5.34
C SER A 88 3.34 -1.24 -5.49
N ILE A 89 2.78 -2.35 -5.01
CA ILE A 89 3.28 -3.68 -5.31
C ILE A 89 2.71 -4.14 -6.65
N SER A 90 3.54 -4.24 -7.68
CA SER A 90 3.17 -4.76 -9.01
C SER A 90 4.44 -5.09 -9.83
N PRO A 91 4.32 -5.76 -10.99
CA PRO A 91 5.45 -5.98 -11.90
C PRO A 91 6.08 -4.68 -12.44
N ASN A 92 5.30 -3.59 -12.47
CA ASN A 92 5.74 -2.26 -12.86
C ASN A 92 5.33 -1.25 -11.78
N PRO A 93 6.06 -1.21 -10.65
CA PRO A 93 5.67 -0.43 -9.49
C PRO A 93 5.81 1.07 -9.78
N ARG A 94 5.06 1.88 -9.04
CA ARG A 94 5.13 3.34 -9.08
C ARG A 94 5.00 3.91 -7.68
N VAL A 95 5.54 5.12 -7.49
CA VAL A 95 5.22 5.93 -6.31
C VAL A 95 3.76 6.34 -6.41
N LEU A 96 2.98 6.05 -5.37
CA LEU A 96 1.57 6.37 -5.27
C LEU A 96 1.37 7.76 -4.65
N ALA A 97 2.13 8.03 -3.60
CA ALA A 97 2.15 9.30 -2.89
C ALA A 97 3.42 9.40 -2.03
N SER A 98 3.79 10.62 -1.64
CA SER A 98 4.96 10.88 -0.81
C SER A 98 4.76 12.07 0.10
N SER A 99 5.36 12.02 1.29
CA SER A 99 5.61 13.13 2.19
C SER A 99 7.10 13.35 2.45
N LEU A 100 7.97 12.55 1.82
CA LEU A 100 9.40 12.83 1.71
C LEU A 100 9.64 14.08 0.87
N ASP A 101 10.71 14.82 1.17
CA ASP A 101 11.15 15.89 0.28
C ASP A 101 11.61 15.35 -1.08
N GLU A 102 11.58 16.20 -2.10
CA GLU A 102 11.86 15.83 -3.49
C GLU A 102 13.28 15.28 -3.69
N ARG A 103 14.25 15.79 -2.92
CA ARG A 103 15.65 15.35 -3.01
C ARG A 103 15.81 13.93 -2.46
N ASP A 104 15.20 13.62 -1.33
CA ASP A 104 15.23 12.28 -0.78
C ASP A 104 14.39 11.30 -1.60
N LEU A 105 13.22 11.71 -2.08
CA LEU A 105 12.39 10.87 -2.96
C LEU A 105 13.12 10.52 -4.26
N SER A 106 13.70 11.50 -4.95
CA SER A 106 14.44 11.27 -6.20
C SER A 106 15.67 10.38 -6.03
N ARG A 107 16.32 10.44 -4.87
CA ARG A 107 17.47 9.59 -4.53
C ARG A 107 17.07 8.15 -4.23
N LEU A 108 15.96 7.94 -3.51
CA LEU A 108 15.59 6.63 -2.97
C LEU A 108 14.66 5.83 -3.88
N ALA A 109 13.71 6.49 -4.54
CA ALA A 109 12.65 5.84 -5.30
C ALA A 109 13.16 4.90 -6.40
N PRO A 110 14.18 5.23 -7.21
CA PRO A 110 14.62 4.34 -8.29
C PRO A 110 15.00 2.93 -7.80
N LYS A 111 15.80 2.85 -6.72
CA LYS A 111 16.21 1.57 -6.14
C LYS A 111 15.07 0.86 -5.41
N ALA A 112 14.18 1.61 -4.76
CA ALA A 112 12.99 1.03 -4.15
C ALA A 112 12.04 0.41 -5.18
N LEU A 113 11.83 1.08 -6.32
CA LEU A 113 11.02 0.56 -7.44
C LEU A 113 11.63 -0.70 -8.04
N GLU A 114 12.95 -0.73 -8.25
CA GLU A 114 13.67 -1.93 -8.71
C GLU A 114 13.48 -3.10 -7.73
N TRP A 115 13.63 -2.84 -6.43
CA TRP A 115 13.47 -3.87 -5.39
C TRP A 115 12.05 -4.40 -5.32
N VAL A 116 11.04 -3.54 -5.40
CA VAL A 116 9.63 -3.95 -5.40
C VAL A 116 9.33 -4.78 -6.65
N ALA A 117 9.77 -4.36 -7.83
CA ALA A 117 9.57 -5.11 -9.08
C ALA A 117 10.21 -6.51 -9.00
N LEU A 118 11.41 -6.62 -8.44
CA LEU A 118 12.13 -7.88 -8.26
C LEU A 118 11.42 -8.87 -7.32
N ASN A 119 10.69 -8.35 -6.33
CA ASN A 119 10.04 -9.13 -5.28
C ASN A 119 8.51 -9.14 -5.36
N HIS A 120 7.92 -8.60 -6.42
CA HIS A 120 6.48 -8.27 -6.46
C HIS A 120 5.57 -9.49 -6.22
N GLU A 121 5.92 -10.67 -6.74
CA GLU A 121 5.12 -11.89 -6.53
C GLU A 121 5.06 -12.25 -5.04
N ALA A 122 6.22 -12.37 -4.39
CA ALA A 122 6.31 -12.70 -2.96
C ALA A 122 5.62 -11.64 -2.09
N LEU A 123 5.82 -10.36 -2.41
CA LEU A 123 5.16 -9.24 -1.72
C LEU A 123 3.64 -9.27 -1.91
N THR A 124 3.15 -9.63 -3.10
CA THR A 124 1.73 -9.76 -3.38
C THR A 124 1.12 -10.91 -2.59
N THR A 125 1.77 -12.07 -2.56
CA THR A 125 1.31 -13.21 -1.75
C THR A 125 1.28 -12.83 -0.27
N PHE A 126 2.32 -12.20 0.25
CA PHE A 126 2.36 -11.75 1.64
C PHE A 126 1.26 -10.75 1.95
N TRP A 127 0.98 -9.79 1.06
CA TRP A 127 -0.09 -8.81 1.24
C TRP A 127 -1.47 -9.46 1.44
N PHE A 128 -1.80 -10.46 0.62
CA PHE A 128 -3.13 -11.09 0.61
C PHE A 128 -3.28 -12.27 1.57
N GLU A 129 -2.22 -13.03 1.82
CA GLU A 129 -2.28 -14.28 2.60
C GLU A 129 -1.56 -14.20 3.94
N GLY A 130 -0.63 -13.24 4.09
CA GLY A 130 0.34 -13.22 5.19
C GLY A 130 -0.29 -13.08 6.57
N GLU A 131 -1.50 -12.52 6.68
CA GLU A 131 -2.23 -12.40 7.96
C GLU A 131 -2.50 -13.77 8.59
N SER A 132 -2.69 -14.80 7.76
CA SER A 132 -2.96 -16.17 8.21
C SER A 132 -1.70 -17.01 8.41
N TRP A 133 -0.52 -16.46 8.11
CA TRP A 133 0.74 -17.20 8.18
C TRP A 133 1.25 -17.29 9.61
N MET A 134 1.81 -18.45 9.94
CA MET A 134 2.56 -18.64 11.17
C MET A 134 3.98 -18.04 11.05
N ASP A 135 4.60 -17.75 12.19
CA ASP A 135 5.91 -17.08 12.29
C ASP A 135 7.02 -17.72 11.43
N ASP A 136 7.04 -19.04 11.29
CA ASP A 136 8.01 -19.77 10.49
C ASP A 136 7.88 -19.45 9.00
N ARG A 137 6.65 -19.38 8.49
CA ARG A 137 6.36 -19.00 7.11
C ARG A 137 6.65 -17.52 6.87
N VAL A 138 6.31 -16.63 7.81
CA VAL A 138 6.67 -15.21 7.76
C VAL A 138 8.20 -15.04 7.73
N THR A 139 8.92 -15.81 8.53
CA THR A 139 10.39 -15.82 8.56
C THR A 139 10.98 -16.29 7.24
N ALA A 140 10.48 -17.40 6.69
CA ALA A 140 10.92 -17.92 5.40
C ALA A 140 10.66 -16.92 4.25
N PHE A 141 9.51 -16.24 4.27
CA PHE A 141 9.20 -15.17 3.32
C PHE A 141 10.22 -14.03 3.41
N LYS A 142 10.51 -13.51 4.61
CA LYS A 142 11.49 -12.43 4.81
C LYS A 142 12.89 -12.83 4.31
N GLN A 143 13.29 -14.07 4.56
CA GLN A 143 14.58 -14.62 4.09
C GLN A 143 14.63 -14.86 2.58
N GLY A 144 13.48 -15.09 1.94
CA GLY A 144 13.37 -15.29 0.50
C GLY A 144 13.38 -14.02 -0.35
N LEU A 145 13.26 -12.84 0.27
CA LEU A 145 13.31 -11.55 -0.43
C LEU A 145 14.71 -11.31 -1.02
N LYS A 146 14.73 -10.92 -2.28
CA LYS A 146 15.94 -10.62 -3.05
C LYS A 146 16.38 -9.18 -2.80
N ARG A 147 17.70 -8.96 -2.87
CA ARG A 147 18.35 -7.65 -2.72
C ARG A 147 18.72 -7.03 -4.08
N VAL A 148 18.75 -5.69 -4.16
CA VAL A 148 19.21 -4.88 -5.32
C VAL A 148 20.50 -4.10 -5.08
#